data_AF-A0A662FQ80-F1
#
_entry.id   AF-A0A662FQ80-F1
#
_cell.length_a   1.000
_cell.length_b   1.000
_cell.length_c   1.000
_cell.angle_alpha   90.00
_cell.angle_beta   90.00
_cell.angle_gamma   90.00
#
_symmetry.space_group_name_H-M   'P 1'
#
loop_
_entity.id
_entity.type
_entity.pdbx_description
1 polymer ?
#
loop_
_entity_poly.entity_id
_entity_poly.type
_entity_poly.pdbx_seq_one_letter_code
_entity_poly.pdbx_strand_id
1 'polypeptide(L)'
;MREYSLKPFLCTSAPGRADFLNTHQDYKGLPVVPVAISLRTYMFALKRTRGYFRIESLNLKDEGRKYIDKFSVKSPKIKAG
;
A
#
# COMPACT_ATOMS: atom_id res chain seq x y z
N MET A 1 6.33 -15.67 -1.20
CA MET A 1 6.44 -15.98 0.24
C MET A 1 7.57 -16.92 0.62
N ARG A 2 7.99 -17.87 -0.25
CA ARG A 2 9.09 -18.82 0.07
C ARG A 2 10.43 -18.15 0.46
N GLU A 3 10.61 -16.88 0.11
CA GLU A 3 11.82 -16.10 0.39
C GLU A 3 11.88 -15.53 1.83
N TYR A 4 10.73 -15.34 2.51
CA TYR A 4 10.72 -14.82 3.88
C TYR A 4 10.59 -15.97 4.87
N SER A 5 11.55 -16.08 5.78
CA SER A 5 11.59 -17.13 6.82
C SER A 5 10.48 -16.97 7.87
N LEU A 6 9.83 -15.80 7.93
CA LEU A 6 8.73 -15.51 8.84
C LEU A 6 7.39 -15.74 8.15
N LYS A 7 6.48 -16.45 8.84
CA LYS A 7 5.08 -16.55 8.42
C LYS A 7 4.36 -15.23 8.75
N PRO A 8 3.52 -14.70 7.84
CA PRO A 8 2.71 -13.52 8.13
C PRO A 8 1.70 -13.82 9.23
N PHE A 9 1.54 -12.88 10.17
CA PHE A 9 0.53 -12.97 11.23
C PHE A 9 -0.74 -12.18 10.88
N LEU A 10 -0.68 -11.31 9.87
CA LEU A 10 -1.84 -10.60 9.33
C LEU A 10 -1.69 -10.45 7.82
N CYS A 11 -2.77 -10.70 7.10
CA CYS A 11 -2.90 -10.46 5.67
C CYS A 11 -4.10 -9.54 5.45
N THR A 12 -3.91 -8.47 4.69
CA THR A 12 -4.99 -7.58 4.27
C THR A 12 -4.86 -7.23 2.79
N SER A 13 -5.93 -6.74 2.19
CA SER A 13 -5.89 -6.24 0.83
C SER A 13 -6.89 -5.11 0.61
N ALA A 14 -6.57 -4.21 -0.31
CA ALA A 14 -7.46 -3.16 -0.78
C ALA A 14 -7.67 -3.29 -2.30
N PRO A 15 -8.91 -3.15 -2.81
CA PRO A 15 -9.16 -3.16 -4.25
C PRO A 15 -8.71 -1.84 -4.88
N GLY A 16 -8.31 -1.91 -6.15
CA GLY A 16 -8.36 -0.75 -7.04
C GLY A 16 -9.80 -0.35 -7.33
N ARG A 17 -9.98 0.81 -7.97
CA ARG A 17 -11.29 1.28 -8.41
C ARG A 17 -11.25 1.72 -9.87
N ALA A 18 -12.42 1.65 -10.51
CA ALA A 18 -12.71 2.36 -11.74
C ALA A 18 -13.76 3.44 -11.46
N ASP A 19 -13.66 4.58 -12.13
CA ASP A 19 -14.71 5.61 -12.10
C ASP A 19 -15.82 5.18 -13.05
N PHE A 20 -16.92 4.68 -12.47
CA PHE A 20 -18.01 4.11 -13.24
C PHE A 20 -18.92 5.21 -13.78
N LEU A 21 -19.35 6.15 -12.93
CA LEU A 21 -20.11 7.33 -13.33
C LEU A 21 -19.56 8.59 -12.65
N ASN A 22 -19.69 9.72 -13.34
CA ASN A 22 -19.37 11.08 -12.87
C ASN A 22 -17.87 11.34 -12.63
N THR A 23 -17.06 11.28 -13.69
CA THR A 23 -15.65 11.71 -13.63
C THR A 23 -15.53 13.23 -13.42
N HIS A 24 -14.40 13.67 -12.85
CA HIS A 24 -14.08 15.10 -12.63
C HIS A 24 -15.07 15.87 -11.73
N GLN A 25 -15.78 15.17 -10.85
CA GLN A 25 -16.77 15.75 -9.91
C GLN A 25 -16.33 15.73 -8.45
N ASP A 26 -15.43 14.81 -8.09
CA ASP A 26 -14.95 14.57 -6.72
C ASP A 26 -14.35 15.83 -6.09
N TYR A 27 -13.47 16.53 -6.81
CA TYR A 27 -12.84 17.76 -6.33
C TYR A 27 -13.79 18.98 -6.34
N LYS A 28 -15.02 18.83 -6.86
CA LYS A 28 -16.08 19.85 -6.81
C LYS A 28 -17.08 19.59 -5.67
N GLY A 29 -16.89 18.53 -4.88
CA GLY A 29 -17.85 18.12 -3.85
C GLY A 29 -19.15 17.54 -4.40
N LEU A 30 -19.15 17.08 -5.66
CA LEU A 30 -20.32 16.54 -6.33
C LEU A 30 -20.32 14.99 -6.29
N PRO A 31 -21.48 14.33 -6.37
CA PRO A 31 -21.58 12.88 -6.25
C PRO A 31 -20.79 12.10 -7.33
N VAL A 32 -20.09 11.05 -6.89
CA VAL A 32 -19.37 10.10 -7.74
C VAL A 32 -19.86 8.67 -7.51
N VAL A 33 -19.75 7.82 -8.53
CA VAL A 33 -20.06 6.39 -8.40
C VAL A 33 -18.83 5.59 -8.86
N PRO A 34 -17.92 5.21 -7.95
CA PRO A 34 -16.82 4.31 -8.27
C PRO A 34 -17.24 2.84 -8.09
N VAL A 35 -16.56 1.93 -8.79
CA VAL A 35 -16.71 0.47 -8.60
C VAL A 35 -15.36 -0.13 -8.25
N ALA A 36 -15.33 -0.96 -7.20
CA ALA A 36 -14.15 -1.73 -6.83
C ALA A 36 -13.91 -2.85 -7.86
N ILE A 37 -12.67 -3.00 -8.31
CA ILE A 37 -12.28 -4.03 -9.28
C ILE A 37 -11.48 -5.16 -8.61
N SER A 38 -11.36 -6.29 -9.30
CA SER A 38 -10.61 -7.46 -8.80
C SER A 38 -9.09 -7.26 -8.72
N LEU A 39 -8.54 -6.18 -9.28
CA LEU A 39 -7.14 -5.80 -9.10
C LEU A 39 -6.94 -5.31 -7.66
N ARG A 40 -6.00 -5.90 -6.91
CA ARG A 40 -5.81 -5.61 -5.49
C ARG A 40 -4.36 -5.40 -5.11
N THR A 41 -4.14 -4.53 -4.13
CA THR A 41 -2.88 -4.45 -3.38
C THR A 41 -2.99 -5.32 -2.13
N TYR A 42 -2.05 -6.24 -1.94
CA TYR A 42 -1.97 -7.11 -0.77
C TYR A 42 -0.86 -6.63 0.17
N MET A 43 -1.11 -6.70 1.48
CA MET A 43 -0.12 -6.39 2.50
C MET A 43 -0.05 -7.51 3.54
N PHE A 44 1.16 -7.97 3.79
CA PHE A 44 1.46 -9.05 4.73
C PHE A 44 2.31 -8.51 5.88
N ALA A 45 1.80 -8.59 7.10
CA ALA A 45 2.58 -8.22 8.28
C ALA A 45 3.37 -9.44 8.79
N LEU A 46 4.70 -9.33 8.77
CA LEU A 46 5.59 -10.43 9.15
C LEU A 46 6.07 -10.34 10.59
N LYS A 47 6.31 -9.13 11.09
CA LYS A 47 6.82 -8.90 12.45
C LYS A 47 6.34 -7.57 13.00
N ARG A 48 6.04 -7.54 14.30
CA ARG A 48 5.79 -6.29 15.02
C ARG A 48 7.12 -5.63 15.41
N THR A 49 7.30 -4.39 15.00
CA THR A 49 8.45 -3.55 15.32
C THR A 49 8.10 -2.55 16.43
N ARG A 50 9.11 -2.07 17.17
CA ARG A 50 8.95 -1.02 18.18
C ARG A 50 9.57 0.28 17.67
N GLY A 51 8.79 1.36 17.64
CA GLY A 51 9.27 2.71 17.32
C GLY A 51 9.48 3.02 15.84
N TYR A 52 9.38 2.05 14.94
CA TYR A 52 9.51 2.26 13.49
C TYR A 52 8.61 1.29 12.70
N PHE A 53 8.33 1.62 11.45
CA PHE A 53 7.85 0.68 10.43
C PHE A 53 8.95 0.39 9.42
N ARG A 54 8.95 -0.82 8.87
CA ARG A 54 9.73 -1.19 7.69
C ARG A 54 8.78 -1.87 6.71
N ILE A 55 8.77 -1.41 5.47
CA ILE A 55 7.88 -1.85 4.42
C ILE A 55 8.72 -2.25 3.22
N GLU A 56 8.34 -3.34 2.57
CA GLU A 56 8.94 -3.81 1.32
C GLU A 56 7.86 -3.87 0.24
N SER A 57 8.11 -3.27 -0.93
CA SER A 57 7.27 -3.44 -2.11
C SER A 57 7.84 -4.55 -2.98
N LEU A 58 7.11 -5.65 -3.14
CA LEU A 58 7.53 -6.75 -4.01
C LEU A 58 7.56 -6.31 -5.48
N ASN A 59 6.61 -5.49 -5.92
CA ASN A 59 6.57 -4.96 -7.28
C ASN A 59 7.82 -4.13 -7.62
N LEU A 60 8.23 -3.22 -6.71
CA LEU A 60 9.44 -2.42 -6.94
C LEU A 60 10.72 -3.28 -6.89
N LYS A 61 10.72 -4.35 -6.10
CA LYS A 61 11.82 -5.31 -6.06
C LYS A 61 11.96 -6.02 -7.40
N ASP A 62 10.83 -6.48 -7.96
CA ASP A 62 10.76 -7.16 -9.26
C ASP A 62 11.19 -6.23 -10.41
N GLU A 63 10.90 -4.92 -10.29
CA GLU A 63 11.39 -3.87 -11.21
C GLU A 63 12.88 -3.51 -11.02
N GLY A 64 13.58 -4.10 -10.04
CA GLY A 64 14.98 -3.76 -9.75
C GLY A 64 15.18 -2.36 -9.13
N ARG A 65 14.13 -1.77 -8.56
CA ARG A 65 14.14 -0.41 -7.99
C ARG A 65 14.31 -0.45 -6.47
N LYS A 66 14.55 0.72 -5.86
CA LYS A 66 14.57 0.86 -4.40
C LYS A 66 13.19 0.50 -3.83
N TYR A 67 13.12 -0.62 -3.09
CA TYR A 67 11.85 -1.24 -2.70
C TYR A 67 11.59 -1.30 -1.19
N ILE A 68 12.58 -0.94 -0.37
CA ILE A 68 12.49 -0.94 1.10
C ILE A 68 12.38 0.49 1.60
N ASP A 69 11.37 0.76 2.43
CA ASP A 69 11.33 1.96 3.27
C ASP A 69 11.31 1.62 4.76
N LYS A 70 11.90 2.49 5.58
CA LYS A 70 11.92 2.41 7.03
C LYS A 70 11.78 3.81 7.62
N PHE A 71 10.81 4.00 8.50
CA PHE A 71 10.56 5.31 9.14
C PHE A 71 10.09 5.17 10.59
N SER A 72 10.39 6.21 11.39
CA SER A 72 9.97 6.32 12.80
C SER A 72 8.46 6.52 12.90
N VAL A 73 7.83 5.88 13.89
CA VAL A 73 6.41 6.10 14.20
C VAL A 73 6.20 7.45 14.89
N LYS A 74 7.18 7.90 15.69
CA LYS A 74 7.08 9.14 16.47
C LYS A 74 7.38 10.39 15.66
N SER A 75 8.15 10.25 14.59
CA SER A 75 8.70 11.36 13.82
C SER A 75 8.83 10.97 12.34
N PRO A 76 7.72 10.67 11.66
CA PRO A 76 7.74 10.37 10.23
C PRO A 76 8.25 11.60 9.47
N LYS A 77 9.26 11.40 8.61
CA LYS A 77 9.75 12.45 7.71
C LYS A 77 9.16 12.20 6.34
N ILE A 78 8.53 13.23 5.76
CA ILE A 78 8.14 13.22 4.36
C ILE A 78 9.43 13.27 3.55
N LYS A 79 9.61 12.32 2.64
CA LYS A 79 10.67 12.40 1.63
C LYS A 79 10.11 13.20 0.47
N ALA A 80 10.83 14.24 0.04
CA ALA A 80 10.55 14.85 -1.26
C ALA A 80 10.71 13.76 -2.33
N GLY A 81 9.73 13.69 -3.23
CA GLY A 81 9.70 12.75 -4.35
C GLY A 81 10.75 13.05 -5.41
#